data_AF-A0A6S6S533-F1
#
_entry.id   AF-A0A6S6S533-F1
#
_cell.length_a   1.000
_cell.length_b   1.000
_cell.length_c   1.000
_cell.angle_alpha   90.00
_cell.angle_beta   90.00
_cell.angle_gamma   90.00
#
_symmetry.space_group_name_H-M   'P 1'
#
loop_
_entity.id
_entity.type
_entity.pdbx_description
1 polymer ?
#
loop_
_entity_poly.entity_id
_entity_poly.type
_entity_poly.pdbx_seq_one_letter_code
_entity_poly.pdbx_strand_id
1 'polypeptide(L)' 'DIDGSSMMSRRVEGLYFLGEVLDVTGELGGYNFQWAFSSAYVCAKGLE' A
#
# COMPACT_ATOMS: atom_id res chain seq x y z
N ASP A 1 -5.48 -1.96 10.01
CA ASP A 1 -6.00 -0.58 10.11
C ASP A 1 -6.05 0.19 8.79
N ILE A 2 -5.49 -0.36 7.71
CA ILE A 2 -5.50 0.25 6.38
C ILE A 2 -6.54 -0.45 5.51
N ASP A 3 -7.19 0.31 4.62
CA ASP A 3 -8.08 -0.22 3.60
C ASP A 3 -7.31 -0.76 2.39
N GLY A 4 -7.59 -2.00 1.99
CA GLY A 4 -6.81 -2.73 0.99
C GLY A 4 -7.06 -2.32 -0.46
N SER A 5 -8.17 -1.63 -0.74
CA SER A 5 -8.51 -1.16 -2.09
C SER A 5 -8.04 0.28 -2.37
N SER A 6 -7.70 1.04 -1.34
CA SER A 6 -7.32 2.45 -1.44
C SER A 6 -5.97 2.78 -0.79
N MET A 7 -5.45 1.89 0.06
CA MET A 7 -4.29 2.13 0.94
C MET A 7 -4.49 3.25 1.97
N MET A 8 -5.73 3.73 2.18
CA MET A 8 -6.05 4.77 3.15
C MET A 8 -6.16 4.21 4.57
N SER A 9 -5.74 4.99 5.57
CA SER A 9 -6.00 4.70 6.97
C SER A 9 -7.50 4.72 7.27
N ARG A 10 -7.99 3.69 7.96
CA ARG A 10 -9.38 3.66 8.46
C ARG A 10 -9.60 4.60 9.65
N ARG A 11 -8.53 5.13 10.23
CA ARG A 11 -8.57 5.97 11.45
C ARG A 11 -8.43 7.47 11.15
N VAL A 12 -7.77 7.82 10.04
CA VAL A 12 -7.49 9.20 9.66
C VAL A 12 -7.73 9.32 8.17
N GLU A 13 -8.75 10.09 7.79
CA GLU A 13 -9.10 10.34 6.40
C GLU A 13 -8.00 11.15 5.70
N GLY A 14 -7.71 10.80 4.43
CA GLY A 14 -6.66 11.46 3.65
C GLY A 14 -5.22 11.07 4.02
N LEU A 15 -5.02 10.14 4.97
CA LEU A 15 -3.71 9.59 5.31
C LEU A 15 -3.53 8.21 4.68
N TYR A 16 -2.43 8.02 3.94
CA TYR A 16 -2.15 6.80 3.17
C TYR A 16 -0.80 6.19 3.57
N PHE A 17 -0.72 4.86 3.52
CA PHE A 17 0.50 4.11 3.81
C PHE A 17 0.73 3.08 2.70
N LEU A 18 1.98 2.93 2.27
CA LEU A 18 2.34 2.18 1.05
C LEU A 18 3.65 1.42 1.28
N GLY A 19 3.87 0.34 0.55
CA GLY A 19 5.15 -0.37 0.54
C GLY A 19 5.54 -0.94 1.90
N GLU A 20 6.85 -0.90 2.20
CA GLU A 20 7.48 -1.64 3.30
C GLU A 20 7.16 -1.08 4.70
N VAL A 21 6.56 0.12 4.81
CA VAL A 21 6.08 0.63 6.11
C VAL A 21 4.89 -0.17 6.64
N LEU A 22 4.20 -0.90 5.76
CA LEU A 22 3.10 -1.78 6.11
C LEU A 22 3.64 -3.14 6.54
N ASP A 23 2.88 -3.83 7.39
CA ASP A 23 3.18 -5.18 7.85
C ASP A 23 2.92 -6.23 6.75
N VAL A 24 3.71 -6.12 5.68
CA VAL A 24 3.71 -7.02 4.53
C VAL A 24 5.16 -7.24 4.12
N THR A 25 5.60 -8.50 4.15
CA THR A 25 6.96 -8.89 3.78
C THR A 25 6.89 -9.99 2.73
N GLY A 26 7.48 -9.73 1.57
CA GLY A 26 7.66 -10.72 0.51
C GLY A 26 8.95 -11.53 0.67
N GLU A 27 8.98 -12.70 0.05
CA GLU A 27 10.19 -13.53 -0.03
C GLU A 27 11.31 -12.83 -0.83
N LEU A 28 12.55 -13.32 -0.68
CA LEU A 28 13.67 -12.88 -1.52
C LEU A 28 13.38 -13.25 -2.98
N GLY A 29 13.51 -12.28 -3.88
CA GLY A 29 13.20 -12.48 -5.31
C GLY A 29 12.39 -11.36 -5.96
N GLY A 30 12.33 -10.18 -5.34
CA GLY A 30 11.67 -9.00 -5.91
C GLY A 30 10.21 -8.81 -5.49
N TYR A 31 9.66 -9.67 -4.63
CA TYR A 31 8.29 -9.55 -4.13
C TYR A 31 8.05 -8.25 -3.35
N ASN A 32 9.04 -7.77 -2.59
CA ASN A 32 8.93 -6.48 -1.89
C ASN A 32 8.85 -5.29 -2.87
N PHE A 33 9.56 -5.35 -4.00
CA PHE A 33 9.42 -4.33 -5.05
C PHE A 33 8.04 -4.40 -5.71
N GLN A 34 7.57 -5.60 -6.04
CA GLN A 34 6.23 -5.78 -6.59
C GLN A 34 5.15 -5.26 -5.63
N TRP A 35 5.29 -5.51 -4.33
CA TRP A 35 4.41 -4.96 -3.29
C TRP A 35 4.44 -3.43 -3.24
N ALA A 36 5.63 -2.83 -3.23
CA ALA A 36 5.79 -1.38 -3.23
C ALA A 36 5.12 -0.73 -4.45
N PHE A 37 5.30 -1.29 -5.64
CA PHE A 37 4.69 -0.76 -6.87
C PHE A 37 3.19 -1.00 -6.93
N SER A 38 2.71 -2.18 -6.52
CA SER A 38 1.29 -2.51 -6.57
C SER A 38 0.49 -1.67 -5.58
N SER A 39 0.98 -1.49 -4.35
CA SER A 39 0.34 -0.63 -3.35
C SER A 39 0.31 0.85 -3.77
N ALA A 40 1.41 1.37 -4.34
CA ALA A 40 1.45 2.72 -4.89
C ALA A 40 0.45 2.91 -6.04
N TYR A 41 0.35 1.95 -6.96
CA TYR A 41 -0.60 2.00 -8.07
C TYR A 41 -2.06 2.02 -7.60
N VAL A 42 -2.42 1.14 -6.66
CA VAL A 42 -3.77 1.08 -6.09
C VAL A 42 -4.14 2.39 -5.40
N CYS A 43 -3.23 2.96 -4.61
CA CYS A 43 -3.44 4.25 -3.97
C CYS A 43 -3.67 5.36 -5.00
N ALA A 44 -2.77 5.49 -6.00
CA ALA A 44 -2.86 6.55 -7.00
C ALA A 44 -4.16 6.45 -7.82
N LYS A 45 -4.53 5.23 -8.25
CA LYS A 45 -5.77 4.99 -9.00
C LYS A 45 -7.03 5.33 -8.19
N GLY A 46 -7.00 5.20 -6.88
CA GLY A 46 -8.12 5.56 -6.00
C GLY A 46 -8.22 7.07 -5.70
N LEU A 47 -7.22 7.86 -6.09
CA LEU A 47 -7.21 9.32 -5.93
C LEU A 47 -7.67 10.06 -7.20
N GLU A 48 -7.70 9.38 -8.35
CA GLU A 48 -8.33 9.85 -9.59
C GLU A 48 -9.87 9.84 -9.47
#